data_AF-A0A382K7K7-F1
#
_entry.id   AF-A0A382K7K7-F1
#
_cell.length_a   1.000
_cell.length_b   1.000
_cell.length_c   1.000
_cell.angle_alpha   90.00
_cell.angle_beta   90.00
_cell.angle_gamma   90.00
#
_symmetry.space_group_name_H-M   'P 1'
#
loop_
_entity.id
_entity.type
_entity.pdbx_description
1 polymer ?
#
loop_
_entity_poly.entity_id
_entity_poly.type
_entity_poly.pdbx_seq_one_letter_code
_entity_poly.pdbx_strand_id
1 'polypeptide(L)' 'MGLVGESGCGKSTAARVILQLLKATSGKVYFKEQEITSISSEDLRKRRPQMQMIF' A
#
# COMPACT_ATOMS: atom_id res chain seq x y z
N MET A 1 12.95 -3.43 7.50
CA MET A 1 13.24 -2.40 6.48
C MET A 1 12.33 -1.20 6.77
N GLY A 2 12.83 0.03 6.64
CA GLY A 2 12.06 1.26 6.93
C GLY A 2 12.20 2.29 5.82
N LEU A 3 11.24 3.23 5.74
CA LEU A 3 11.22 4.32 4.77
C LEU A 3 11.41 5.66 5.50
N VAL A 4 12.50 6.37 5.21
CA VAL A 4 12.88 7.63 5.88
C VAL A 4 13.04 8.78 4.88
N GLY A 5 12.86 10.02 5.36
CA GLY A 5 12.94 11.23 4.55
C GLY A 5 12.27 12.42 5.24
N GLU A 6 12.42 13.63 4.69
CA GLU A 6 11.90 14.89 5.27
C GLU A 6 10.37 14.96 5.32
N SER A 7 9.83 15.88 6.12
CA SER A 7 8.39 16.16 6.11
C SER A 7 7.92 16.52 4.69
N GLY A 8 6.79 15.97 4.25
CA GLY A 8 6.27 16.21 2.91
C GLY A 8 6.93 15.42 1.77
N CYS A 9 8.00 14.65 2.01
CA CYS A 9 8.68 13.88 0.95
C CYS A 9 7.88 12.67 0.39
N GLY A 10 6.63 12.46 0.83
CA GLY A 10 5.74 11.44 0.28
C GLY A 10 5.68 10.10 1.02
N LYS A 11 6.33 9.92 2.19
CA LYS A 11 6.31 8.65 2.95
C LYS A 11 4.89 8.14 3.23
N SER A 12 4.03 9.00 3.77
CA SER A 12 2.64 8.62 4.11
C SER A 12 1.81 8.35 2.85
N THR A 13 2.11 9.03 1.74
CA THR A 13 1.50 8.77 0.43
C THR A 13 1.89 7.39 -0.07
N ALA A 14 3.18 7.05 -0.06
CA ALA A 14 3.69 5.75 -0.46
C ALA A 14 3.12 4.61 0.41
N ALA A 15 3.08 4.79 1.73
CA ALA A 15 2.48 3.81 2.65
C ALA A 15 1.00 3.57 2.34
N ARG A 16 0.21 4.64 2.09
CA ARG A 16 -1.21 4.53 1.70
C ARG A 16 -1.38 3.86 0.34
N VAL A 17 -0.48 4.08 -0.62
CA VAL A 17 -0.49 3.37 -1.92
C VAL A 17 -0.22 1.88 -1.75
N ILE A 18 0.79 1.51 -0.95
CA ILE A 18 1.10 0.10 -0.66
C ILE A 18 -0.09 -0.61 -0.01
N LEU A 19 -0.76 0.08 0.92
CA LEU A 19 -1.94 -0.42 1.63
C LEU A 19 -3.24 -0.38 0.81
N GLN A 20 -3.19 0.04 -0.47
CA GLN A 20 -4.37 0.23 -1.32
C GLN A 20 -5.42 1.18 -0.72
N LEU A 21 -4.98 2.15 0.09
CA LEU A 21 -5.79 3.26 0.60
C LEU A 21 -5.77 4.47 -0.35
N LEU A 22 -4.78 4.52 -1.24
CA LEU A 22 -4.66 5.48 -2.33
C LEU A 22 -4.28 4.73 -3.60
N LYS A 23 -4.92 5.03 -4.74
CA LYS A 23 -4.55 4.41 -6.02
C LYS A 23 -3.19 4.94 -6.50
N ALA A 24 -2.35 4.04 -7.00
CA ALA A 24 -1.13 4.43 -7.70
C ALA A 24 -1.50 5.11 -9.03
N THR A 25 -0.89 6.24 -9.34
CA THR A 25 -1.02 6.86 -10.67
C THR A 25 -0.35 6.02 -11.75
N SER A 26 0.76 5.38 -11.41
CA SER A 26 1.49 4.45 -12.28
C SER A 26 2.32 3.47 -11.43
N GLY A 27 2.88 2.44 -12.06
CA GLY A 27 3.64 1.39 -11.39
C GLY A 27 2.75 0.26 -10.87
N LYS A 28 3.36 -0.66 -10.11
CA LYS A 28 2.70 -1.84 -9.56
C LYS A 28 3.07 -2.05 -8.10
N VAL A 29 2.12 -2.49 -7.30
CA VAL A 29 2.31 -2.91 -5.91
C VAL A 29 2.19 -4.42 -5.84
N TYR A 30 3.18 -5.07 -5.23
CA TYR A 30 3.18 -6.50 -4.98
C TYR A 30 3.14 -6.76 -3.47
N PHE A 31 2.24 -7.65 -3.04
CA PHE A 31 2.18 -8.15 -1.68
C PHE A 31 2.24 -9.67 -1.70
N LYS A 32 3.28 -10.24 -1.07
CA LYS A 32 3.56 -11.69 -1.09
C LYS A 32 3.54 -12.24 -2.53
N GLU A 33 4.33 -11.63 -3.41
CA GLU A 33 4.46 -11.97 -4.84
C GLU A 33 3.20 -11.76 -5.68
N GLN A 34 2.09 -11.34 -5.09
CA GLN A 34 0.86 -11.05 -5.80
C GLN A 34 0.72 -9.57 -6.10
N GLU A 35 0.47 -9.24 -7.36
CA GLU A 35 0.15 -7.89 -7.81
C GLU A 35 -1.22 -7.47 -7.25
N ILE A 36 -1.29 -6.31 -6.60
CA ILE A 36 -2.50 -5.83 -5.90
C ILE A 36 -2.93 -4.41 -6.27
N THR A 37 -2.33 -3.76 -7.28
CA THR A 37 -2.61 -2.36 -7.65
C THR A 37 -4.06 -2.16 -8.09
N SER A 38 -4.65 -3.18 -8.69
CA SER A 38 -6.03 -3.19 -9.17
C SER A 38 -6.84 -4.35 -8.56
N ILE A 39 -6.51 -4.75 -7.33
CA ILE A 39 -7.22 -5.83 -6.63
C ILE A 39 -8.68 -5.44 -6.34
N SER A 40 -9.59 -6.41 -6.41
CA SER A 40 -10.99 -6.19 -6.06
C SER A 40 -11.16 -5.81 -4.59
N SER A 41 -12.21 -5.05 -4.27
CA SER A 41 -12.52 -4.67 -2.89
C SER A 41 -12.72 -5.89 -1.98
N GLU A 42 -13.31 -6.97 -2.52
CA GLU A 42 -13.53 -8.21 -1.78
C GLU A 42 -12.22 -8.92 -1.45
N ASP A 43 -11.33 -9.07 -2.43
CA ASP A 43 -10.05 -9.73 -2.23
C ASP A 43 -9.11 -8.88 -1.36
N LEU A 44 -9.20 -7.55 -1.45
CA LEU A 44 -8.50 -6.65 -0.55
C LEU A 44 -8.98 -6.83 0.90
N ARG A 45 -10.30 -6.97 1.11
CA ARG A 45 -10.88 -7.19 2.44
C ARG A 45 -10.39 -8.50 3.06
N LYS A 46 -10.27 -9.57 2.28
CA LYS A 46 -9.71 -10.87 2.73
C LYS A 46 -8.23 -10.74 3.16
N ARG A 47 -7.49 -9.79 2.60
CA ARG A 47 -6.05 -9.58 2.87
C ARG A 47 -5.76 -8.55 3.96
N ARG A 48 -6.68 -7.62 4.24
CA ARG A 48 -6.51 -6.57 5.26
C ARG A 48 -5.97 -7.07 6.62
N PRO A 49 -6.37 -8.23 7.16
CA PRO A 49 -5.81 -8.71 8.43
C PRO A 49 -4.28 -8.89 8.41
N GLN A 50 -3.69 -9.10 7.23
CA GLN A 50 -2.25 -9.27 7.03
C GLN A 50 -1.52 -7.93 6.79
N MET A 51 -2.24 -6.81 6.77
CA MET A 51 -1.74 -5.46 6.43
C MET A 51 -2.11 -4.47 7.55
N GLN A 52 -1.41 -4.57 8.69
CA GLN A 52 -1.67 -3.71 9.84
C GLN A 52 -0.97 -2.36 9.68
N MET A 53 -1.72 -1.29 9.89
CA MET A 53 -1.20 0.08 9.92
C MET A 53 -1.30 0.62 11.34
N ILE A 54 -0.19 1.15 11.84
CA ILE A 54 -0.13 1.90 13.09
C ILE A 54 0.15 3.35 12.70
N PHE A 55 -0.61 4.27 13.28
CA PHE A 55 -0.48 5.72 13.03
C PHE A 55 0.47 6.37 14.02
#